data_AF-A0A132B3T7-F1
#
_entry.id   AF-A0A132B3T7-F1
#
_cell.length_a   1.000
_cell.length_b   1.000
_cell.length_c   1.000
_cell.angle_alpha   90.00
_cell.angle_beta   90.00
_cell.angle_gamma   90.00
#
_symmetry.space_group_name_H-M   'P 1'
#
loop_
_entity.id
_entity.type
_entity.pdbx_description
1 polymer ?
#
loop_
_entity_poly.entity_id
_entity_poly.type
_entity_poly.pdbx_seq_one_letter_code
_entity_poly.pdbx_strand_id
1 'polypeptide(L)'
;MNSPIMVPVLGPATSYNSFTMDKIQSPLLSSSELDEAIIKITDALNSLGVSNGIIGSAAISLYARHYGFPHRPTSNISIVIQPTNQASAAEISARFSEKRFADNFVCWMVNGIRVPKVIITRTERYGEKKIAVSFKLLDHYMFPERRLYYDFSLDPSGSRRILWAINRKRFKLLNAPWLLRQKILAWGERMDAEKRRIDVVDIKTICDIMERQNQRLQIRDREEVKVLRTFVRNVHEDPTSFRISIDCPEVLGPLWEIRWVKVLLFIFGVLALGLFLDRIYSTNDWKLEVDPLSFGELWQEL
;
A
#
# COMPACT_ATOMS: atom_id res chain seq x y z
N MET A 1 29.85 8.20 -35.42
CA MET A 1 28.75 9.14 -35.74
C MET A 1 27.55 8.70 -34.92
N ASN A 2 27.20 9.44 -33.87
CA ASN A 2 26.10 9.10 -32.97
C ASN A 2 24.79 9.60 -33.57
N SER A 3 23.90 8.68 -33.93
CA SER A 3 22.56 9.01 -34.41
C SER A 3 21.77 9.69 -33.29
N PRO A 4 21.03 10.78 -33.57
CA PRO A 4 20.23 11.46 -32.57
C PRO A 4 19.08 10.56 -32.09
N ILE A 5 18.98 10.41 -30.78
CA ILE A 5 17.87 9.75 -30.10
C ILE A 5 16.64 10.64 -30.31
N MET A 6 15.72 10.25 -31.18
CA MET A 6 14.42 10.89 -31.31
C MET A 6 13.61 10.60 -30.05
N VAL A 7 13.46 11.60 -29.18
CA VAL A 7 12.47 11.58 -28.11
C VAL A 7 11.12 11.89 -28.75
N PRO A 8 10.10 11.02 -28.64
CA PRO A 8 8.79 11.31 -29.18
C PRO A 8 8.21 12.54 -28.48
N VAL A 9 7.85 13.54 -29.28
CA VAL A 9 7.17 14.76 -28.83
C VAL A 9 5.77 14.34 -28.37
N LEU A 10 5.53 14.34 -27.06
CA LEU A 10 4.19 14.16 -26.49
C LEU A 10 3.29 15.29 -26.98
N GLY A 11 2.22 14.95 -27.70
CA GLY A 11 1.11 15.84 -27.93
C GLY A 11 0.47 16.29 -26.60
N PRO A 12 -0.30 17.39 -26.59
CA PRO A 12 -0.93 17.91 -25.39
C PRO A 12 -1.75 16.82 -24.71
N ALA A 13 -1.49 16.60 -23.41
CA ALA A 13 -2.24 15.68 -22.57
C ALA A 13 -3.71 16.11 -22.58
N THR A 14 -4.52 15.45 -23.41
CA THR A 14 -5.96 15.57 -23.34
C THR A 14 -6.36 15.14 -21.95
N SER A 15 -6.92 16.06 -21.16
CA SER A 15 -7.52 15.80 -19.85
C SER A 15 -8.32 14.50 -19.93
N TYR A 16 -7.76 13.43 -19.36
CA TYR A 16 -8.47 12.17 -19.16
C TYR A 16 -9.51 12.46 -18.09
N ASN A 17 -10.61 13.10 -18.48
CA ASN A 17 -11.80 13.17 -17.65
C ASN A 17 -12.06 11.74 -17.22
N SER A 18 -11.99 11.50 -15.90
CA SER A 18 -12.24 10.21 -15.26
C SER A 18 -13.51 9.62 -15.87
N PHE A 19 -13.36 8.77 -16.88
CA PHE A 19 -14.47 8.19 -17.62
C PHE A 19 -15.21 7.30 -16.63
N THR A 20 -16.33 7.81 -16.12
CA THR A 20 -17.34 7.02 -15.44
C THR A 20 -17.84 6.02 -16.46
N MET A 21 -17.31 4.80 -16.39
CA MET A 21 -17.85 3.62 -17.07
C MET A 21 -19.18 3.21 -16.44
N ASP A 22 -20.11 4.16 -16.33
CA ASP A 22 -21.42 3.96 -15.75
C ASP A 22 -22.33 3.45 -16.85
N LYS A 23 -22.65 2.14 -16.77
CA LYS A 23 -24.04 1.64 -16.73
C LYS A 23 -24.18 0.12 -16.75
N ILE A 24 -23.12 -0.64 -17.02
CA ILE A 24 -23.15 -2.10 -16.82
C ILE A 24 -22.42 -2.41 -15.52
N GLN A 25 -23.18 -2.62 -14.44
CA GLN A 25 -22.61 -3.11 -13.18
C GLN A 25 -21.85 -4.41 -13.48
N SER A 26 -20.53 -4.35 -13.36
CA SER A 26 -19.71 -5.54 -13.45
C SER A 26 -20.00 -6.37 -12.19
N PRO A 27 -20.28 -7.68 -12.33
CA PRO A 27 -20.63 -8.51 -11.18
C PRO A 27 -19.46 -8.52 -10.19
N LEU A 28 -19.80 -8.59 -8.90
CA LEU A 28 -18.80 -8.85 -7.86
C LEU A 28 -18.20 -10.24 -8.08
N LEU A 29 -16.88 -10.34 -7.95
CA LEU A 29 -16.14 -11.57 -8.14
C LEU A 29 -16.03 -12.33 -6.82
N SER A 30 -16.23 -13.65 -6.90
CA SER A 30 -15.81 -14.57 -5.85
C SER A 30 -14.28 -14.62 -5.77
N SER A 31 -13.76 -15.23 -4.70
CA SER A 31 -12.32 -15.45 -4.55
C SER A 31 -11.72 -16.29 -5.70
N SER A 32 -12.38 -17.39 -6.09
CA SER A 32 -11.90 -18.25 -7.18
C SER A 32 -11.99 -17.56 -8.54
N GLU A 33 -13.04 -16.77 -8.76
CA GLU A 33 -13.24 -15.97 -9.98
C GLU A 33 -12.17 -14.90 -10.15
N LEU A 34 -11.81 -14.21 -9.06
CA LEU A 34 -10.72 -13.24 -9.04
C LEU A 34 -9.38 -13.93 -9.36
N ASP A 35 -9.13 -15.10 -8.77
CA ASP A 35 -7.90 -15.87 -8.97
C ASP A 35 -7.77 -16.33 -10.43
N GLU A 36 -8.84 -16.86 -11.03
CA GLU A 36 -8.89 -17.26 -12.44
C GLU A 36 -8.63 -16.06 -13.38
N ALA A 37 -9.31 -14.94 -13.13
CA ALA A 37 -9.15 -13.71 -13.92
C ALA A 37 -7.69 -13.22 -13.88
N ILE A 38 -7.09 -13.17 -12.70
CA ILE A 38 -5.71 -12.71 -12.50
C ILE A 38 -4.72 -13.64 -13.20
N ILE A 39 -4.91 -14.95 -13.11
CA ILE A 39 -4.04 -15.93 -13.79
C ILE A 39 -4.08 -15.72 -15.31
N LYS A 40 -5.29 -15.65 -15.90
CA LYS A 40 -5.46 -15.43 -17.34
C LYS A 40 -4.83 -14.12 -17.80
N ILE A 41 -5.09 -13.02 -17.10
CA ILE A 41 -4.52 -11.72 -17.44
C ILE A 41 -3.00 -11.73 -17.34
N THR A 42 -2.44 -12.30 -16.27
CA THR A 42 -0.99 -12.32 -16.05
C THR A 42 -0.29 -13.22 -17.06
N ASP A 43 -0.84 -14.40 -17.39
CA ASP A 43 -0.28 -15.29 -18.41
C ASP A 43 -0.25 -14.59 -19.79
N ALA A 44 -1.31 -13.86 -20.14
CA ALA A 44 -1.35 -13.06 -21.36
C ALA A 44 -0.29 -11.93 -21.36
N LEU A 45 -0.19 -11.14 -20.28
CA LEU A 45 0.83 -10.09 -20.16
C LEU A 45 2.25 -10.65 -20.22
N ASN A 46 2.50 -11.80 -19.60
CA ASN A 46 3.79 -12.49 -19.66
C ASN A 46 4.12 -12.93 -21.09
N SER A 47 3.14 -13.45 -21.84
CA SER A 47 3.33 -13.82 -23.26
C SER A 47 3.63 -12.63 -24.17
N LEU A 48 3.23 -11.42 -23.76
CA LEU A 48 3.54 -10.15 -24.42
C LEU A 48 4.89 -9.55 -23.97
N GLY A 49 5.59 -10.19 -23.02
CA GLY A 49 6.82 -9.65 -22.44
C GLY A 49 6.60 -8.40 -21.58
N VAL A 50 5.39 -8.17 -21.07
CA VAL A 50 5.02 -6.94 -20.37
C VAL A 50 5.25 -7.09 -18.87
N SER A 51 6.15 -6.26 -18.35
CA SER A 51 6.38 -6.11 -16.92
C SER A 51 5.15 -5.48 -16.26
N ASN A 52 4.59 -6.11 -15.24
CA ASN A 52 3.33 -5.68 -14.64
C ASN A 52 3.34 -5.81 -13.11
N GLY A 53 2.32 -5.22 -12.49
CA GLY A 53 1.96 -5.44 -11.10
C GLY A 53 0.49 -5.08 -10.84
N ILE A 54 -0.22 -5.96 -10.15
CA ILE A 54 -1.64 -5.78 -9.84
C ILE A 54 -1.79 -4.79 -8.68
N ILE A 55 -2.79 -3.91 -8.80
CA ILE A 55 -3.06 -2.83 -7.85
C ILE A 55 -4.57 -2.72 -7.53
N GLY A 56 -4.92 -1.71 -6.75
CA GLY A 56 -6.32 -1.37 -6.44
C GLY A 56 -7.00 -2.43 -5.57
N SER A 57 -8.33 -2.47 -5.62
CA SER A 57 -9.12 -3.34 -4.72
C SER A 57 -8.88 -4.83 -4.97
N ALA A 58 -8.48 -5.24 -6.18
CA ALA A 58 -8.06 -6.62 -6.44
C ALA A 58 -6.82 -7.01 -5.64
N ALA A 59 -5.78 -6.17 -5.65
CA ALA A 59 -4.56 -6.41 -4.88
C ALA A 59 -4.85 -6.42 -3.36
N ILE A 60 -5.64 -5.45 -2.88
CA ILE A 60 -6.02 -5.35 -1.46
C ILE A 60 -6.80 -6.60 -1.03
N SER A 61 -7.73 -7.07 -1.85
CA SER A 61 -8.49 -8.30 -1.58
C SER A 61 -7.57 -9.53 -1.47
N LEU A 62 -6.56 -9.64 -2.33
CA LEU A 62 -5.55 -10.70 -2.26
C LEU A 62 -4.70 -10.62 -0.98
N TYR A 63 -4.22 -9.43 -0.62
CA TYR A 63 -3.48 -9.25 0.64
C TYR A 63 -4.34 -9.60 1.86
N ALA A 64 -5.56 -9.07 1.92
CA ALA A 64 -6.47 -9.30 3.04
C ALA A 64 -6.77 -10.79 3.21
N ARG A 65 -7.08 -11.51 2.11
CA ARG A 65 -7.25 -12.97 2.13
C ARG A 65 -6.05 -13.71 2.69
N HIS A 66 -4.84 -13.34 2.27
CA HIS A 66 -3.62 -14.04 2.69
C HIS A 66 -3.24 -13.80 4.15
N TYR A 67 -3.48 -12.59 4.66
CA TYR A 67 -3.21 -12.26 6.06
C TYR A 67 -4.41 -12.56 7.00
N GLY A 68 -5.51 -13.13 6.49
CA GLY A 68 -6.67 -13.51 7.29
C GLY A 68 -7.57 -12.34 7.71
N PHE A 69 -7.49 -11.20 7.01
CA PHE A 69 -8.36 -10.05 7.26
C PHE A 69 -9.67 -10.13 6.45
N PRO A 70 -10.75 -9.49 6.93
CA PRO A 70 -11.95 -9.30 6.13
C PRO A 70 -11.59 -8.64 4.79
N HIS A 71 -12.10 -9.21 3.70
CA HIS A 71 -11.84 -8.71 2.36
C HIS A 71 -13.15 -8.42 1.66
N ARG A 72 -13.18 -7.31 0.92
CA ARG A 72 -14.33 -6.94 0.10
C ARG A 72 -14.20 -7.60 -1.29
N PRO A 73 -15.28 -8.15 -1.86
CA PRO A 73 -15.28 -8.55 -3.25
C PRO A 73 -15.07 -7.34 -4.16
N THR A 74 -14.36 -7.55 -5.27
CA THR A 74 -14.14 -6.52 -6.30
C THR A 74 -14.86 -6.90 -7.59
N SER A 75 -15.25 -5.90 -8.38
CA SER A 75 -15.85 -6.08 -9.71
C SER A 75 -14.91 -5.69 -10.85
N ASN A 76 -13.74 -5.16 -10.53
CA ASN A 76 -12.72 -4.78 -11.50
C ASN A 76 -11.31 -5.14 -11.02
N ILE A 77 -10.40 -5.24 -11.98
CA ILE A 77 -8.98 -5.52 -11.76
C ILE A 77 -8.19 -4.38 -12.38
N SER A 78 -7.29 -3.77 -11.60
CA SER A 78 -6.42 -2.69 -12.08
C SER A 78 -4.97 -3.17 -12.03
N ILE A 79 -4.22 -2.91 -13.09
CA ILE A 79 -2.86 -3.39 -13.26
C ILE A 79 -2.01 -2.24 -13.76
N VAL A 80 -0.91 -1.95 -13.06
CA VAL A 80 0.12 -1.05 -13.56
C VAL A 80 1.07 -1.88 -14.41
N ILE A 81 1.42 -1.37 -15.58
CA ILE A 81 2.39 -1.98 -16.48
C ILE A 81 3.56 -1.03 -16.71
N GLN A 82 4.75 -1.59 -16.93
CA GLN A 82 5.84 -0.84 -17.53
C GLN A 82 5.57 -0.81 -19.04
N PRO A 83 5.32 0.36 -19.64
CA PRO A 83 5.20 0.44 -21.08
C PRO A 83 6.55 0.08 -21.69
N THR A 84 6.51 -0.55 -22.87
CA THR A 84 7.72 -0.85 -23.62
C THR A 84 8.01 0.30 -24.59
N ASN A 85 9.20 0.34 -25.18
CA ASN A 85 9.51 1.31 -26.25
C ASN A 85 8.55 1.23 -27.45
N GLN A 86 7.75 0.15 -27.54
CA GLN A 86 6.89 -0.16 -28.68
C GLN A 86 5.39 -0.09 -28.35
N ALA A 87 5.01 -0.03 -27.07
CA ALA A 87 3.61 -0.11 -26.70
C ALA A 87 3.31 0.45 -25.31
N SER A 88 2.35 1.38 -25.28
CA SER A 88 1.63 1.90 -24.12
C SER A 88 0.58 0.91 -23.60
N ALA A 89 -0.03 1.21 -22.45
CA ALA A 89 -1.14 0.46 -21.88
C ALA A 89 -2.36 0.42 -22.80
N ALA A 90 -2.62 1.48 -23.56
CA ALA A 90 -3.70 1.51 -24.54
C ALA A 90 -3.43 0.55 -25.72
N GLU A 91 -2.20 0.55 -26.24
CA GLU A 91 -1.80 -0.34 -27.33
C GLU A 91 -1.77 -1.81 -26.88
N ILE A 92 -1.23 -2.08 -25.69
CA ILE A 92 -1.24 -3.41 -25.09
C ILE A 92 -2.69 -3.88 -24.84
N SER A 93 -3.58 -2.99 -24.38
CA SER A 93 -5.00 -3.29 -24.21
C SER A 93 -5.68 -3.69 -25.52
N ALA A 94 -5.31 -3.07 -26.65
CA ALA A 94 -5.83 -3.42 -27.96
C ALA A 94 -5.36 -4.81 -28.43
N ARG A 95 -4.17 -5.26 -28.02
CA ARG A 95 -3.63 -6.59 -28.38
C ARG A 95 -4.44 -7.74 -27.81
N PHE A 96 -5.22 -7.54 -26.73
CA PHE A 96 -6.14 -8.56 -26.22
C PHE A 96 -7.28 -8.91 -27.19
N SER A 97 -7.50 -8.12 -28.25
CA SER A 97 -8.42 -8.45 -29.34
C SER A 97 -7.82 -9.41 -30.39
N GLU A 98 -6.52 -9.70 -30.33
CA GLU A 98 -5.87 -10.59 -31.30
C GLU A 98 -6.39 -12.02 -31.19
N LYS A 99 -6.41 -12.74 -32.32
CA LYS A 99 -6.94 -14.11 -32.41
C LYS A 99 -6.34 -15.07 -31.38
N ARG A 100 -5.05 -14.92 -31.05
CA ARG A 100 -4.37 -15.76 -30.05
C ARG A 100 -4.91 -15.61 -28.61
N PHE A 101 -5.68 -14.57 -28.32
CA PHE A 101 -6.28 -14.32 -27.02
C PHE A 101 -7.80 -14.51 -27.00
N ALA A 102 -8.42 -14.83 -28.14
CA ALA A 102 -9.88 -14.85 -28.31
C ALA A 102 -10.61 -15.83 -27.37
N ASP A 103 -9.95 -16.92 -26.93
CA ASP A 103 -10.56 -17.90 -26.03
C ASP A 103 -10.73 -17.39 -24.60
N ASN A 104 -9.87 -16.44 -24.18
CA ASN A 104 -9.80 -15.94 -22.81
C ASN A 104 -10.21 -14.47 -22.68
N PHE A 105 -10.33 -13.75 -23.79
CA PHE A 105 -10.55 -12.31 -23.77
C PHE A 105 -11.58 -11.88 -24.81
N VAL A 106 -12.36 -10.87 -24.45
CA VAL A 106 -13.21 -10.10 -25.37
C VAL A 106 -12.91 -8.62 -25.20
N CYS A 107 -12.98 -7.86 -26.28
CA CYS A 107 -12.85 -6.40 -26.21
C CYS A 107 -14.17 -5.74 -26.54
N TRP A 108 -14.60 -4.82 -25.68
CA TRP A 108 -15.80 -4.01 -25.91
C TRP A 108 -15.40 -2.61 -26.34
N MET A 109 -16.20 -2.00 -27.21
CA MET A 109 -16.05 -0.60 -27.57
C MET A 109 -16.86 0.25 -26.59
N VAL A 110 -16.19 1.12 -25.85
CA VAL A 110 -16.81 2.10 -24.96
C VAL A 110 -16.33 3.48 -25.37
N ASN A 111 -17.23 4.31 -25.87
CA ASN A 111 -16.92 5.67 -26.35
C ASN A 111 -15.76 5.70 -27.37
N GLY A 112 -15.74 4.75 -28.30
CA GLY A 112 -14.67 4.66 -29.31
C GLY A 112 -13.37 4.01 -28.81
N ILE A 113 -13.27 3.66 -27.52
CA ILE A 113 -12.07 3.05 -26.93
C ILE A 113 -12.30 1.54 -26.75
N ARG A 114 -11.32 0.72 -27.14
CA ARG A 114 -11.33 -0.72 -26.89
C ARG A 114 -10.97 -1.00 -25.44
N VAL A 115 -11.88 -1.69 -24.75
CA VAL A 115 -11.74 -2.04 -23.33
C VAL A 115 -11.70 -3.56 -23.22
N PRO A 116 -10.54 -4.13 -22.84
CA PRO A 116 -10.42 -5.57 -22.74
C PRO A 116 -11.15 -6.10 -21.51
N LYS A 117 -11.72 -7.28 -21.66
CA LYS A 117 -12.33 -8.05 -20.59
C LYS A 117 -11.83 -9.48 -20.62
N VAL A 118 -11.60 -10.05 -19.45
CA VAL A 118 -11.23 -11.45 -19.32
C VAL A 118 -12.48 -12.30 -19.14
N ILE A 119 -12.56 -13.41 -19.85
CA ILE A 119 -13.64 -14.38 -19.75
C ILE A 119 -13.28 -15.36 -18.63
N ILE A 120 -14.15 -15.51 -17.64
CA ILE A 120 -14.02 -16.51 -16.58
C ILE A 120 -15.28 -17.37 -16.46
N THR A 121 -15.15 -18.50 -15.77
CA THR A 121 -16.27 -19.41 -15.54
C THR A 121 -16.83 -19.22 -14.14
N ARG A 122 -18.11 -18.85 -14.07
CA ARG A 122 -18.88 -18.77 -12.83
C ARG A 122 -19.71 -20.04 -12.68
N THR A 123 -19.51 -20.76 -11.58
CA THR A 123 -20.38 -21.88 -11.20
C THR A 123 -21.60 -21.34 -10.47
N GLU A 124 -22.77 -21.49 -11.07
CA GLU A 124 -24.07 -21.18 -10.47
C GLU A 124 -24.78 -22.48 -10.07
N ARG A 125 -25.88 -22.38 -9.30
CA ARG A 125 -26.64 -23.55 -8.79
C ARG A 125 -27.09 -24.52 -9.91
N TYR A 126 -27.27 -24.02 -11.13
CA TYR A 126 -27.82 -24.76 -12.27
C TYR A 126 -26.82 -24.93 -13.44
N GLY A 127 -25.52 -24.71 -13.22
CA GLY A 127 -24.49 -24.96 -14.22
C GLY A 127 -23.38 -23.92 -14.27
N GLU A 128 -22.56 -24.00 -15.31
CA GLU A 128 -21.45 -23.08 -15.54
C GLU A 128 -21.85 -21.97 -16.52
N LYS A 129 -21.51 -20.73 -16.16
CA LYS A 129 -21.77 -19.54 -16.96
C LYS A 129 -20.47 -18.77 -17.22
N LYS A 130 -20.18 -18.49 -18.48
CA LYS A 130 -19.08 -17.59 -18.84
C LYS A 130 -19.47 -16.15 -18.57
N ILE A 131 -18.64 -15.42 -17.82
CA ILE A 131 -18.82 -13.99 -17.56
C ILE A 131 -17.59 -13.20 -18.00
N ALA A 132 -17.81 -11.96 -18.42
CA ALA A 132 -16.75 -11.06 -18.86
C ALA A 132 -16.42 -10.03 -17.77
N VAL A 133 -15.19 -10.09 -17.26
CA VAL A 133 -14.70 -9.25 -16.17
C VAL A 133 -13.86 -8.13 -16.72
N SER A 134 -14.20 -6.90 -16.34
CA SER A 134 -13.48 -5.71 -16.77
C SER A 134 -12.14 -5.59 -16.04
N PHE A 135 -11.06 -5.38 -16.78
CA PHE A 135 -9.77 -5.00 -16.21
C PHE A 135 -9.21 -3.75 -16.89
N LYS A 136 -8.32 -3.05 -16.19
CA LYS A 136 -7.71 -1.81 -16.67
C LYS A 136 -6.19 -1.92 -16.57
N LEU A 137 -5.52 -1.63 -17.68
CA LEU A 137 -4.08 -1.43 -17.71
C LEU A 137 -3.80 0.07 -17.54
N LEU A 138 -2.85 0.39 -16.67
CA LEU A 138 -2.41 1.76 -16.40
C LEU A 138 -0.90 1.83 -16.63
N ASP A 139 -0.43 2.94 -17.17
CA ASP A 139 0.99 3.24 -17.28
C ASP A 139 1.25 4.72 -16.95
N HIS A 140 2.51 5.11 -16.91
CA HIS A 140 2.91 6.48 -16.64
C HIS A 140 2.69 7.44 -17.81
N TYR A 141 2.42 6.95 -19.03
CA TYR A 141 2.08 7.81 -20.17
C TYR A 141 0.64 8.29 -20.08
N MET A 142 -0.27 7.42 -19.62
CA MET A 142 -1.67 7.75 -19.35
C MET A 142 -1.85 8.61 -18.10
N PHE A 143 -0.96 8.48 -17.12
CA PHE A 143 -0.99 9.24 -15.85
C PHE A 143 0.38 9.89 -15.57
N PRO A 144 0.77 10.94 -16.32
CA PRO A 144 2.08 11.59 -16.17
C PRO A 144 2.35 12.11 -14.76
N GLU A 145 1.31 12.60 -14.08
CA GLU A 145 1.37 13.07 -12.70
C GLU A 145 1.68 11.96 -11.69
N ARG A 146 1.44 10.69 -12.08
CA ARG A 146 1.76 9.50 -11.28
C ARG A 146 3.01 8.79 -11.74
N ARG A 147 3.81 9.40 -12.63
CA ARG A 147 4.99 8.76 -13.23
C ARG A 147 5.96 8.19 -12.21
N LEU A 148 6.21 8.91 -11.11
CA LEU A 148 7.09 8.44 -10.03
C LEU A 148 6.65 7.07 -9.46
N TYR A 149 5.34 6.79 -9.46
CA TYR A 149 4.76 5.57 -8.90
C TYR A 149 4.50 4.49 -9.94
N TYR A 150 4.26 4.87 -11.20
CA TYR A 150 3.84 3.95 -12.27
C TYR A 150 5.02 3.53 -13.18
N ASP A 151 6.14 4.25 -13.12
CA ASP A 151 7.38 3.87 -13.78
C ASP A 151 8.26 3.05 -12.82
N PHE A 152 8.30 1.74 -13.03
CA PHE A 152 9.04 0.81 -12.18
C PHE A 152 10.56 1.05 -12.22
N SER A 153 11.06 1.84 -13.17
CA SER A 153 12.48 2.18 -13.27
C SER A 153 12.90 3.32 -12.36
N LEU A 154 11.97 4.20 -11.97
CA LEU A 154 12.28 5.43 -11.22
C LEU A 154 12.33 5.23 -9.71
N ASP A 155 11.49 4.33 -9.18
CA ASP A 155 11.52 3.97 -7.76
C ASP A 155 11.43 2.44 -7.58
N PRO A 156 12.52 1.70 -7.83
CA PRO A 156 12.53 0.24 -7.68
C PRO A 156 12.25 -0.23 -6.25
N SER A 157 12.61 0.58 -5.25
CA SER A 157 12.40 0.30 -3.83
C SER A 157 10.95 0.48 -3.39
N GLY A 158 10.32 1.60 -3.72
CA GLY A 158 8.94 1.91 -3.35
C GLY A 158 7.94 1.19 -4.25
N SER A 159 8.23 1.02 -5.53
CA SER A 159 7.42 0.23 -6.48
C SER A 159 7.80 -1.25 -6.49
N ARG A 160 8.28 -1.76 -5.34
CA ARG A 160 8.68 -3.18 -5.22
C ARG A 160 7.48 -4.08 -5.49
N ARG A 161 7.71 -5.04 -6.37
CA ARG A 161 6.72 -6.06 -6.74
C ARG A 161 6.98 -7.35 -5.98
N ILE A 162 5.99 -7.78 -5.23
CA ILE A 162 6.02 -9.02 -4.46
C ILE A 162 5.53 -10.15 -5.36
N LEU A 163 6.32 -11.22 -5.44
CA LEU A 163 5.94 -12.43 -6.14
C LEU A 163 4.89 -13.16 -5.30
N TRP A 164 3.70 -13.29 -5.86
CA TRP A 164 2.56 -13.94 -5.24
C TRP A 164 2.26 -15.24 -5.94
N ALA A 165 1.78 -16.25 -5.20
CA ALA A 165 1.45 -17.55 -5.77
C ALA A 165 0.02 -17.97 -5.43
N ILE A 166 -0.74 -18.35 -6.45
CA ILE A 166 -2.05 -19.01 -6.31
C ILE A 166 -2.01 -20.27 -7.18
N ASN A 167 -2.34 -21.43 -6.62
CA ASN A 167 -2.39 -22.70 -7.35
C ASN A 167 -1.14 -22.96 -8.21
N ARG A 168 0.06 -22.69 -7.66
CA ARG A 168 1.38 -22.79 -8.32
C ARG A 168 1.64 -21.77 -9.45
N LYS A 169 0.65 -20.97 -9.84
CA LYS A 169 0.82 -19.83 -10.76
C LYS A 169 1.36 -18.63 -9.99
N ARG A 170 2.33 -17.95 -10.58
CA ARG A 170 3.02 -16.81 -9.97
C ARG A 170 2.68 -15.52 -10.71
N PHE A 171 2.34 -14.49 -9.96
CA PHE A 171 2.09 -13.14 -10.48
C PHE A 171 2.69 -12.09 -9.55
N LYS A 172 2.70 -10.83 -9.99
CA LYS A 172 3.34 -9.73 -9.27
C LYS A 172 2.28 -8.79 -8.70
N LEU A 173 2.33 -8.55 -7.39
CA LEU A 173 1.55 -7.52 -6.70
C LEU A 173 2.46 -6.34 -6.35
N LEU A 174 1.94 -5.11 -6.39
CA LEU A 174 2.65 -4.01 -5.74
C LEU A 174 2.64 -4.21 -4.22
N ASN A 175 3.70 -3.80 -3.54
CA ASN A 175 3.82 -3.93 -2.09
C ASN A 175 2.72 -3.14 -1.34
N ALA A 176 2.47 -3.50 -0.08
CA ALA A 176 1.45 -2.84 0.73
C ALA A 176 1.70 -1.33 0.95
N PRO A 177 2.94 -0.85 1.21
CA PRO A 177 3.22 0.59 1.33
C PRO A 177 2.81 1.39 0.08
N TRP A 178 3.11 0.88 -1.12
CA TRP A 178 2.73 1.52 -2.37
C TRP A 178 1.21 1.56 -2.52
N LEU A 179 0.51 0.47 -2.21
CA LEU A 179 -0.96 0.42 -2.26
C LEU A 179 -1.59 1.42 -1.29
N LEU A 180 -1.06 1.53 -0.07
CA LEU A 180 -1.53 2.48 0.93
C LEU A 180 -1.39 3.92 0.44
N ARG A 181 -0.20 4.28 -0.06
CA ARG A 181 0.07 5.61 -0.62
C ARG A 181 -0.92 5.95 -1.73
N GLN A 182 -1.05 5.07 -2.73
CA GLN A 182 -1.94 5.33 -3.86
C GLN A 182 -3.42 5.40 -3.45
N LYS A 183 -3.82 4.66 -2.41
CA LYS A 183 -5.19 4.70 -1.90
C LYS A 183 -5.49 6.02 -1.17
N ILE A 184 -4.55 6.53 -0.37
CA ILE A 184 -4.66 7.84 0.30
C ILE A 184 -4.76 8.96 -0.76
N LEU A 185 -3.91 8.91 -1.79
CA LEU A 185 -3.95 9.89 -2.89
C LEU A 185 -5.29 9.81 -3.65
N ALA A 186 -5.73 8.61 -4.03
CA ALA A 186 -7.00 8.41 -4.72
C ALA A 186 -8.20 8.88 -3.88
N TRP A 187 -8.16 8.70 -2.56
CA TRP A 187 -9.20 9.22 -1.66
C TRP A 187 -9.28 10.76 -1.72
N GLY A 188 -8.13 11.44 -1.77
CA GLY A 188 -8.06 12.91 -1.85
C GLY A 188 -8.55 13.49 -3.17
N GLU A 189 -8.38 12.74 -4.27
CA GLU A 189 -8.83 13.14 -5.61
C GLU A 189 -10.34 12.91 -5.85
N ARG A 190 -10.97 11.99 -5.10
CA ARG A 190 -12.37 11.61 -5.33
C ARG A 190 -13.35 12.58 -4.69
N MET A 191 -14.26 13.11 -5.50
CA MET A 191 -15.38 13.91 -4.99
C MET A 191 -16.52 13.04 -4.44
N ASP A 192 -16.71 11.84 -5.00
CA ASP A 192 -17.75 10.88 -4.63
C ASP A 192 -17.58 10.39 -3.18
N ALA A 193 -18.59 10.65 -2.34
CA ALA A 193 -18.56 10.31 -0.91
C ALA A 193 -18.59 8.80 -0.67
N GLU A 194 -19.32 8.02 -1.47
CA GLU A 194 -19.40 6.57 -1.28
C GLU A 194 -18.09 5.90 -1.67
N LYS A 195 -17.47 6.34 -2.77
CA LYS A 195 -16.13 5.87 -3.16
C LYS A 195 -15.07 6.22 -2.11
N ARG A 196 -15.16 7.42 -1.51
CA ARG A 196 -14.28 7.80 -0.40
C ARG A 196 -14.50 6.92 0.84
N ARG A 197 -15.75 6.58 1.18
CA ARG A 197 -16.05 5.65 2.27
C ARG A 197 -15.44 4.26 2.04
N ILE A 198 -15.54 3.76 0.81
CA ILE A 198 -14.91 2.50 0.41
C ILE A 198 -13.38 2.58 0.52
N ASP A 199 -12.78 3.69 0.10
CA ASP A 199 -11.33 3.86 0.23
C ASP A 199 -10.88 3.91 1.69
N VAL A 200 -11.67 4.46 2.62
CA VAL A 200 -11.34 4.42 4.06
C VAL A 200 -11.24 2.97 4.55
N VAL A 201 -12.18 2.10 4.16
CA VAL A 201 -12.13 0.68 4.52
C VAL A 201 -10.89 0.02 3.93
N ASP A 202 -10.63 0.24 2.64
CA ASP A 202 -9.44 -0.27 1.95
C ASP A 202 -8.14 0.22 2.64
N ILE A 203 -8.06 1.49 3.06
CA ILE A 203 -6.91 2.07 3.77
C ILE A 203 -6.68 1.37 5.10
N LYS A 204 -7.74 1.20 5.91
CA LYS A 204 -7.65 0.50 7.20
C LYS A 204 -7.13 -0.92 7.02
N THR A 205 -7.72 -1.67 6.08
CA THR A 205 -7.28 -3.04 5.80
C THR A 205 -5.81 -3.08 5.41
N ILE A 206 -5.32 -2.15 4.58
CA ILE A 206 -3.89 -2.10 4.24
C ILE A 206 -3.05 -1.73 5.47
N CYS A 207 -3.49 -0.82 6.33
CA CYS A 207 -2.78 -0.51 7.58
C CYS A 207 -2.63 -1.75 8.46
N ASP A 208 -3.70 -2.54 8.65
CA ASP A 208 -3.66 -3.79 9.43
C ASP A 208 -2.69 -4.82 8.83
N ILE A 209 -2.68 -4.94 7.50
CA ILE A 209 -1.71 -5.78 6.76
C ILE A 209 -0.28 -5.30 7.00
N MET A 210 -0.05 -3.99 6.91
CA MET A 210 1.27 -3.41 7.09
C MET A 210 1.78 -3.56 8.51
N GLU A 211 0.92 -3.41 9.52
CA GLU A 211 1.24 -3.70 10.92
C GLU A 211 1.66 -5.17 11.07
N ARG A 212 0.90 -6.10 10.51
CA ARG A 212 1.23 -7.54 10.54
C ARG A 212 2.57 -7.86 9.85
N GLN A 213 2.93 -7.10 8.83
CA GLN A 213 4.20 -7.23 8.10
C GLN A 213 5.36 -6.45 8.73
N ASN A 214 5.11 -5.70 9.82
CA ASN A 214 6.05 -4.75 10.41
C ASN A 214 6.63 -3.78 9.35
N GLN A 215 5.77 -3.30 8.45
CA GLN A 215 6.11 -2.34 7.40
C GLN A 215 5.48 -0.98 7.69
N ARG A 216 6.17 0.08 7.27
CA ARG A 216 5.69 1.46 7.45
C ARG A 216 5.83 2.24 6.15
N LEU A 217 4.82 3.05 5.87
CA LEU A 217 4.81 3.98 4.75
C LEU A 217 5.38 5.32 5.22
N GLN A 218 6.47 5.77 4.60
CA GLN A 218 7.01 7.10 4.85
C GLN A 218 6.34 8.11 3.91
N ILE A 219 5.78 9.18 4.46
CA ILE A 219 5.20 10.29 3.69
C ILE A 219 5.98 11.56 4.01
N ARG A 220 6.67 12.09 3.01
CA ARG A 220 7.56 13.27 3.11
C ARG A 220 7.25 14.34 2.09
N ASP A 221 6.61 13.98 0.98
CA ASP A 221 6.22 14.93 -0.05
C ASP A 221 5.10 15.87 0.46
N ARG A 222 5.20 17.16 0.12
CA ARG A 222 4.28 18.18 0.65
C ARG A 222 2.83 17.97 0.23
N GLU A 223 2.59 17.53 -1.01
CA GLU A 223 1.24 17.26 -1.49
C GLU A 223 0.67 16.00 -0.84
N GLU A 224 1.48 14.95 -0.69
CA GLU A 224 1.08 13.74 0.07
C GLU A 224 0.73 14.08 1.53
N VAL A 225 1.55 14.89 2.20
CA VAL A 225 1.32 15.36 3.57
C VAL A 225 0.00 16.11 3.67
N LYS A 226 -0.30 16.99 2.71
CA LYS A 226 -1.54 17.77 2.66
C LYS A 226 -2.77 16.87 2.48
N VAL A 227 -2.70 15.88 1.59
CA VAL A 227 -3.78 14.90 1.38
C VAL A 227 -3.99 14.06 2.64
N LEU A 228 -2.92 13.55 3.26
CA LEU A 228 -2.98 12.80 4.51
C LEU A 228 -3.60 13.63 5.64
N ARG A 229 -3.21 14.91 5.77
CA ARG A 229 -3.80 15.82 6.78
C ARG A 229 -5.30 15.97 6.60
N THR A 230 -5.75 16.08 5.35
CA THR A 230 -7.17 16.18 5.02
C THR A 230 -7.90 14.87 5.30
N PHE A 231 -7.27 13.74 4.98
CA PHE A 231 -7.77 12.40 5.30
C PHE A 231 -8.00 12.22 6.79
N VAL A 232 -6.97 12.42 7.61
CA VAL A 232 -7.04 12.22 9.07
C VAL A 232 -8.07 13.14 9.73
N ARG A 233 -8.26 14.37 9.22
CA ARG A 233 -9.28 15.29 9.75
C ARG A 233 -10.70 14.88 9.43
N ASN A 234 -10.92 14.28 8.26
CA ASN A 234 -12.27 13.93 7.78
C ASN A 234 -12.70 12.53 8.21
N VAL A 235 -11.75 11.66 8.53
CA VAL A 235 -12.03 10.33 9.03
C VAL A 235 -12.13 10.42 10.55
N HIS A 236 -13.34 10.27 11.12
CA HIS A 236 -13.62 10.31 12.56
C HIS A 236 -13.07 9.10 13.34
N GLU A 237 -11.91 8.58 12.94
CA GLU A 237 -11.23 7.45 13.57
C GLU A 237 -10.11 7.96 14.46
N ASP A 238 -9.67 7.13 15.40
CA ASP A 238 -8.49 7.45 16.20
C ASP A 238 -7.25 7.54 15.28
N PRO A 239 -6.59 8.71 15.17
CA PRO A 239 -5.37 8.87 14.38
C PRO A 239 -4.25 7.89 14.75
N THR A 240 -4.28 7.32 15.97
CA THR A 240 -3.29 6.33 16.40
C THR A 240 -3.30 5.06 15.56
N SER A 241 -4.46 4.66 15.02
CA SER A 241 -4.58 3.49 14.13
C SER A 241 -3.73 3.62 12.86
N PHE A 242 -3.62 4.84 12.32
CA PHE A 242 -2.81 5.11 11.14
C PHE A 242 -1.32 5.29 11.45
N ARG A 243 -0.96 5.64 12.70
CA ARG A 243 0.44 5.92 13.11
C ARG A 243 1.34 4.70 13.10
N ILE A 244 0.75 3.52 13.33
CA ILE A 244 1.48 2.26 13.32
C ILE A 244 2.06 2.02 11.92
N SER A 245 1.23 2.20 10.90
CA SER A 245 1.57 1.88 9.51
C SER A 245 2.04 3.07 8.68
N ILE A 246 1.86 4.31 9.15
CA ILE A 246 2.27 5.54 8.45
C ILE A 246 3.22 6.37 9.32
N ASP A 247 4.40 6.66 8.79
CA ASP A 247 5.37 7.60 9.36
C ASP A 247 5.23 8.97 8.68
N CYS A 248 4.48 9.86 9.34
CA CYS A 248 4.31 11.25 8.96
C CYS A 248 4.13 12.15 10.21
N PRO A 249 5.23 12.57 10.86
CA PRO A 249 5.18 13.34 12.11
C PRO A 249 4.41 14.66 11.98
N GLU A 250 4.42 15.29 10.80
CA GLU A 250 3.74 16.57 10.53
C GLU A 250 2.20 16.48 10.59
N VAL A 251 1.64 15.29 10.42
CA VAL A 251 0.18 15.08 10.43
C VAL A 251 -0.24 14.30 11.66
N LEU A 252 0.50 13.23 11.96
CA LEU A 252 0.12 12.28 12.99
C LEU A 252 0.82 12.54 14.33
N GLY A 253 1.67 13.57 14.38
CA GLY A 253 2.50 13.88 15.55
C GLY A 253 3.64 12.88 15.74
N PRO A 254 4.66 13.24 16.53
CA PRO A 254 5.77 12.36 16.85
C PRO A 254 5.37 11.22 17.81
N LEU A 255 5.95 10.02 17.64
CA LEU A 255 5.51 8.78 18.33
C LEU A 255 5.45 8.89 19.87
N TRP A 256 6.26 9.72 20.51
CA TRP A 256 6.21 9.95 21.96
C TRP A 256 4.92 10.62 22.45
N GLU A 257 4.12 11.19 21.56
CA GLU A 257 2.82 11.75 21.91
C GLU A 257 1.74 10.69 22.12
N ILE A 258 2.00 9.42 21.81
CA ILE A 258 1.07 8.31 22.09
C ILE A 258 0.89 8.17 23.61
N ARG A 259 -0.36 8.05 24.07
CA ARG A 259 -0.72 8.03 25.51
C ARG A 259 0.08 6.99 26.30
N TRP A 260 0.18 5.75 25.79
CA TRP A 260 0.95 4.70 26.46
C TRP A 260 2.46 4.97 26.49
N VAL A 261 3.02 5.65 25.48
CA VAL A 261 4.42 6.06 25.48
C VAL A 261 4.66 7.15 26.51
N LYS A 262 3.74 8.12 26.67
CA LYS A 262 3.81 9.11 27.77
C LYS A 262 3.76 8.44 29.14
N VAL A 263 2.88 7.45 29.32
CA VAL A 263 2.78 6.68 30.58
C VAL A 263 4.07 5.90 30.85
N LEU A 264 4.63 5.22 29.84
CA LEU A 264 5.91 4.52 29.97
C LEU A 264 7.07 5.47 30.29
N LEU A 265 7.16 6.61 29.60
CA LEU A 265 8.17 7.63 29.86
C LEU A 265 8.03 8.20 31.29
N PHE A 266 6.80 8.40 31.77
CA PHE A 266 6.55 8.82 33.14
C PHE A 266 7.00 7.76 34.16
N ILE A 267 6.63 6.50 33.96
CA ILE A 267 7.07 5.38 34.84
C ILE A 267 8.60 5.29 34.86
N PHE A 268 9.23 5.34 33.68
CA PHE A 268 10.68 5.30 33.57
C PHE A 268 11.33 6.51 34.27
N GLY A 269 10.75 7.70 34.16
CA GLY A 269 11.19 8.90 34.87
C GLY A 269 11.11 8.75 36.38
N VAL A 270 10.04 8.17 36.92
CA VAL A 270 9.89 7.90 38.36
C VAL A 270 10.94 6.88 38.84
N LEU A 271 11.14 5.79 38.11
CA LEU A 271 12.15 4.78 38.44
C LEU A 271 13.57 5.35 38.40
N ALA A 272 13.90 6.11 37.35
CA ALA A 272 15.20 6.76 37.21
C ALA A 272 15.45 7.77 38.34
N LEU A 273 14.43 8.54 38.74
CA LEU A 273 14.52 9.45 39.89
C LEU A 273 14.74 8.69 41.19
N GLY A 274 14.03 7.57 41.41
CA GLY A 274 14.22 6.71 42.58
C GLY A 274 15.66 6.17 42.68
N LEU A 275 16.20 5.65 41.58
CA LEU A 275 17.59 5.17 41.51
C LEU A 275 18.61 6.30 41.69
N PHE A 276 18.31 7.50 41.19
CA PHE A 276 19.17 8.66 41.38
C PHE A 276 19.21 9.11 42.85
N LEU A 277 18.06 9.16 43.52
CA LEU A 277 17.98 9.48 44.94
C LEU A 277 18.68 8.41 45.78
N ASP A 278 18.41 7.13 45.52
CA ASP A 278 19.09 6.00 46.17
C ASP A 278 20.60 6.11 46.03
N ARG A 279 21.11 6.42 44.82
CA ARG A 279 22.53 6.66 44.61
C ARG A 279 23.08 7.80 45.46
N ILE A 280 22.40 8.96 45.51
CA ILE A 280 22.84 10.12 46.29
C ILE A 280 22.89 9.78 47.78
N TYR A 281 21.81 9.19 48.31
CA TYR A 281 21.70 8.88 49.73
C TYR A 281 22.60 7.71 50.14
N SER A 282 22.70 6.65 49.33
CA SER A 282 23.61 5.54 49.55
C SER A 282 25.08 5.98 49.54
N THR A 283 25.48 6.96 48.72
CA THR A 283 26.86 7.50 48.77
C THR A 283 27.14 8.41 49.96
N ASN A 284 26.11 8.95 50.61
CA ASN A 284 26.28 9.85 51.76
C ASN A 284 26.39 9.11 53.11
N ASP A 285 25.95 7.85 53.19
CA ASP A 285 25.99 7.06 54.44
C ASP A 285 27.36 6.43 54.78
N TRP A 286 28.39 6.56 53.93
CA TRP A 286 29.72 5.95 54.18
C TRP A 286 30.76 6.89 54.80
N LYS A 287 30.38 8.10 55.21
CA LYS A 287 31.19 8.90 56.15
C LYS A 287 30.65 8.74 57.57
N LEU A 288 30.51 7.49 58.01
CA LEU A 288 30.71 7.21 59.42
C LEU A 288 32.19 7.50 59.66
N GLU A 289 32.48 8.70 60.16
CA GLU A 289 33.68 8.94 60.95
C GLU A 289 33.71 7.85 62.02
N VAL A 290 34.43 6.78 61.73
CA VAL A 290 34.96 5.92 62.78
C VAL A 290 35.92 6.85 63.50
N ASP A 291 35.42 7.52 64.53
CA ASP A 291 36.27 8.09 65.55
C ASP A 291 37.26 6.97 65.91
N PRO A 292 38.57 7.16 65.69
CA PRO A 292 39.54 6.20 66.18
C PRO A 292 39.45 6.27 67.70
N LEU A 293 38.59 5.42 68.28
CA LEU A 293 38.62 5.10 69.69
C LEU A 293 40.08 4.81 70.02
N SER A 294 40.66 5.72 70.77
CA SER A 294 42.03 5.69 71.20
C SER A 294 42.26 4.39 71.95
N PHE A 295 42.83 3.40 71.24
CA PHE A 295 43.33 2.13 71.77
C PHE A 295 44.56 2.33 72.69
N GLY A 296 44.71 3.53 73.27
CA GLY A 296 45.85 3.98 74.06
C GLY A 296 45.63 4.02 75.56
N GLU A 297 44.41 3.79 76.07
CA GLU A 297 44.12 3.85 77.51
C GLU A 297 43.93 2.48 78.20
N LEU A 298 44.19 1.35 77.52
CA LEU A 298 43.95 0.01 78.09
C LEU A 298 45.22 -0.77 78.51
N TRP A 299 46.36 -0.10 78.69
CA TRP A 299 47.63 -0.75 79.12
C TRP A 299 48.38 0.01 80.23
N GLN A 300 47.67 0.48 81.26
CA GLN A 300 48.30 1.00 82.49
C GLN A 300 48.01 0.21 83.78
N GLU A 301 47.40 -0.98 83.71
CA GLU A 301 47.20 -1.84 84.88
C GLU A 301 47.64 -3.30 84.70
N LEU A 302 48.78 -3.54 84.04
CA LEU A 302 49.54 -4.82 84.12
C LEU A 302 51.04 -4.52 84.01
#